data_AF-A0A0K8QWG5-F1
#
_entry.id   AF-A0A0K8QWG5-F1
#
_cell.length_a   1.000
_cell.length_b   1.000
_cell.length_c   1.000
_cell.angle_alpha   90.00
_cell.angle_beta   90.00
_cell.angle_gamma   90.00
#
_symmetry.space_group_name_H-M   'P 1'
#
loop_
_entity.id
_entity.type
_entity.pdbx_description
1 polymer ?
#
loop_
_entity_poly.entity_id
_entity_poly.type
_entity_poly.pdbx_seq_one_letter_code
_entity_poly.pdbx_strand_id
1 'polypeptide(L)'
;MSRNYYCLVAGLPDIVPDDKKLHFSAVQLRNYLRSELHPDDYAMIMLFYLPWDHENLLNVCFNTGKPWDERGSYSMEQIHQLADKKQFEIMDRSEFPLYFSEFIELFHDEEEDITVSTGSHFLTKSWHEMLSGHSNEFVREVGAYKLNIGNIMVALNGRKFNIPVEDSLIGSDEVTHALRKSRSRDFGLSAEISDIEEIIQMFEIHDILERELRIDNHFWKFLDEASFFNYFTAEKVLAFVLKVFIAERWHKLDTEKGQQMFVRLLAELQSNFVIPEEFATTYGKRK
;
A
#
# COMPACT_ATOMS: atom_id res chain seq x y z
N MET A 1 21.07 -5.17 -12.16
CA MET A 1 20.50 -4.69 -13.45
C MET A 1 19.00 -4.57 -13.26
N SER A 2 18.40 -3.44 -13.63
CA SER A 2 16.94 -3.28 -13.59
C SER A 2 16.30 -4.14 -14.68
N ARG A 3 15.22 -4.86 -14.36
CA ARG A 3 14.47 -5.72 -15.30
C ARG A 3 13.35 -4.89 -15.94
N ASN A 4 13.13 -5.12 -17.23
CA ASN A 4 12.09 -4.43 -17.99
C ASN A 4 10.98 -5.40 -18.45
N TYR A 5 9.73 -5.01 -18.23
CA TYR A 5 8.48 -5.73 -18.43
C TYR A 5 7.66 -5.12 -19.57
N TYR A 6 8.27 -5.00 -20.75
CA TYR A 6 7.66 -4.35 -21.91
C TYR A 6 6.29 -4.94 -22.26
N CYS A 7 6.19 -6.27 -22.38
CA CYS A 7 4.96 -6.96 -22.76
C CYS A 7 3.87 -6.83 -21.70
N LEU A 8 4.24 -6.94 -20.42
CA LEU A 8 3.30 -6.82 -19.31
C LEU A 8 2.72 -5.41 -19.28
N VAL A 9 3.58 -4.38 -19.20
CA VAL A 9 3.14 -2.98 -19.11
C VAL A 9 2.34 -2.58 -20.35
N ALA A 10 2.81 -2.96 -21.56
CA ALA A 10 2.08 -2.73 -22.82
C ALA A 10 0.74 -3.46 -22.89
N GLY A 11 0.64 -4.64 -22.27
CA GLY A 11 -0.57 -5.44 -22.23
C GLY A 11 -1.52 -5.11 -21.09
N LEU A 12 -1.11 -4.32 -20.07
CA LEU A 12 -1.99 -3.95 -18.94
C LEU A 12 -3.36 -3.39 -19.38
N PRO A 13 -3.45 -2.54 -20.43
CA PRO A 13 -4.75 -2.12 -20.97
C PRO A 13 -5.56 -3.27 -21.59
N ASP A 14 -4.92 -4.17 -22.33
CA ASP A 14 -5.57 -5.26 -23.09
C ASP A 14 -5.96 -6.46 -22.22
N ILE A 15 -5.34 -6.58 -21.04
CA ILE A 15 -5.70 -7.53 -20.00
C ILE A 15 -7.10 -7.23 -19.42
N VAL A 16 -7.66 -6.07 -19.73
CA VAL A 16 -9.02 -5.66 -19.33
C VAL A 16 -9.98 -5.83 -20.51
N PRO A 17 -10.84 -6.86 -20.52
CA PRO A 17 -11.86 -6.99 -21.54
C PRO A 17 -12.87 -5.85 -21.45
N ASP A 18 -13.37 -5.45 -22.62
CA ASP A 18 -14.27 -4.32 -22.93
C ASP A 18 -15.66 -4.34 -22.23
N ASP A 19 -15.85 -5.18 -21.21
CA ASP A 19 -17.13 -5.38 -20.55
C ASP A 19 -17.18 -4.64 -19.21
N LYS A 20 -18.29 -3.95 -18.95
CA LYS A 20 -18.48 -2.94 -17.89
C LYS A 20 -18.49 -3.50 -16.45
N LYS A 21 -17.68 -4.50 -16.14
CA LYS A 21 -17.48 -5.07 -14.80
C LYS A 21 -16.03 -4.88 -14.40
N LEU A 22 -15.78 -4.66 -13.11
CA LEU A 22 -14.42 -4.65 -12.56
C LEU A 22 -13.86 -6.07 -12.69
N HIS A 23 -13.18 -6.36 -13.80
CA HIS A 23 -12.64 -7.69 -14.09
C HIS A 23 -11.26 -7.94 -13.46
N PHE A 24 -10.71 -6.95 -12.75
CA PHE A 24 -9.39 -7.02 -12.12
C PHE A 24 -9.45 -6.55 -10.66
N SER A 25 -9.66 -7.50 -9.76
CA SER A 25 -9.43 -7.34 -8.32
C SER A 25 -7.94 -7.46 -7.98
N ALA A 26 -7.55 -6.96 -6.81
CA ALA A 26 -6.22 -7.15 -6.24
C ALA A 26 -5.79 -8.63 -6.21
N VAL A 27 -6.73 -9.56 -5.99
CA VAL A 27 -6.49 -11.02 -5.99
C VAL A 27 -6.14 -11.53 -7.39
N GLN A 28 -6.92 -11.15 -8.40
CA GLN A 28 -6.67 -11.56 -9.78
C GLN A 28 -5.34 -11.00 -10.29
N LEU A 29 -5.06 -9.73 -9.99
CA LEU A 29 -3.81 -9.09 -10.35
C LEU A 29 -2.60 -9.79 -9.72
N ARG A 30 -2.66 -10.10 -8.42
CA ARG A 30 -1.63 -10.87 -7.74
C ARG A 30 -1.34 -12.19 -8.46
N ASN A 31 -2.39 -12.97 -8.74
CA ASN A 31 -2.25 -14.29 -9.36
C ASN A 31 -1.66 -14.19 -10.78
N TYR A 32 -2.07 -13.18 -11.54
CA TYR A 32 -1.55 -12.90 -12.86
C TYR A 32 -0.06 -12.52 -12.81
N LEU A 33 0.32 -11.57 -11.95
CA LEU A 33 1.70 -11.10 -11.84
C LEU A 33 2.69 -12.19 -11.41
N ARG A 34 2.23 -13.24 -10.74
CA ARG A 34 3.06 -14.37 -10.32
C ARG A 34 3.75 -15.08 -11.49
N SER A 35 3.11 -15.17 -12.67
CA SER A 35 3.71 -15.78 -13.87
C SER A 35 4.46 -14.78 -14.74
N GLU A 36 4.16 -13.49 -14.61
CA GLU A 36 4.69 -12.45 -15.50
C GLU A 36 5.93 -11.75 -14.96
N LEU A 37 6.12 -11.74 -13.64
CA LEU A 37 7.22 -11.06 -12.99
C LEU A 37 8.35 -12.02 -12.60
N HIS A 38 9.54 -11.45 -12.45
CA HIS A 38 10.64 -12.18 -11.82
C HIS A 38 10.32 -12.38 -10.33
N PRO A 39 10.68 -13.51 -9.70
CA PRO A 39 10.38 -13.78 -8.29
C PRO A 39 10.74 -12.64 -7.33
N ASP A 40 11.92 -12.04 -7.44
CA ASP A 40 12.33 -10.88 -6.61
C ASP A 40 11.38 -9.67 -6.75
N ASP A 41 10.97 -9.35 -7.99
CA ASP A 41 10.12 -8.19 -8.28
C ASP A 41 8.66 -8.47 -7.87
N TYR A 42 8.21 -9.72 -8.02
CA TYR A 42 6.95 -10.19 -7.45
C TYR A 42 6.95 -10.08 -5.93
N ALA A 43 8.01 -10.57 -5.26
CA ALA A 43 8.15 -10.50 -3.81
C ALA A 43 8.13 -9.04 -3.29
N MET A 44 8.79 -8.13 -4.03
CA MET A 44 8.73 -6.68 -3.74
C MET A 44 7.30 -6.14 -3.77
N ILE A 45 6.48 -6.54 -4.76
CA ILE A 45 5.08 -6.12 -4.85
C ILE A 45 4.25 -6.73 -3.70
N MET A 46 4.53 -7.99 -3.34
CA MET A 46 3.81 -8.68 -2.28
C MET A 46 3.93 -8.00 -0.91
N LEU A 47 4.96 -7.18 -0.69
CA LEU A 47 5.10 -6.37 0.53
C LEU A 47 3.86 -5.50 0.79
N PHE A 48 3.18 -5.03 -0.26
CA PHE A 48 2.01 -4.16 -0.14
C PHE A 48 0.68 -4.92 0.01
N TYR A 49 0.71 -6.25 -0.07
CA TYR A 49 -0.44 -7.11 0.25
C TYR A 49 -0.47 -7.54 1.73
N LEU A 50 0.66 -7.44 2.43
CA LEU A 50 0.80 -7.83 3.84
C LEU A 50 -0.19 -7.15 4.82
N PRO A 51 -0.67 -5.92 4.60
CA PRO A 51 -1.70 -5.34 5.49
C PRO A 51 -2.98 -6.19 5.59
N TRP A 52 -3.37 -6.91 4.53
CA TRP A 52 -4.49 -7.85 4.61
C TRP A 52 -4.11 -9.12 5.38
N ASP A 53 -2.86 -9.57 5.28
CA ASP A 53 -2.35 -10.68 6.08
C ASP A 53 -2.29 -10.30 7.57
N HIS A 54 -1.94 -9.05 7.92
CA HIS A 54 -1.98 -8.56 9.30
C HIS A 54 -3.40 -8.63 9.87
N GLU A 55 -4.39 -8.13 9.14
CA GLU A 55 -5.79 -8.18 9.56
C GLU A 55 -6.26 -9.63 9.71
N ASN A 56 -5.95 -10.49 8.73
CA ASN A 56 -6.27 -11.92 8.81
C ASN A 56 -5.64 -12.59 10.03
N LEU A 57 -4.36 -12.32 10.31
CA LEU A 57 -3.64 -12.85 11.47
C LEU A 57 -4.27 -12.39 12.78
N LEU A 58 -4.55 -11.09 12.94
CA LEU A 58 -5.24 -10.55 14.10
C LEU A 58 -6.63 -11.16 14.27
N ASN A 59 -7.37 -11.35 13.18
CA ASN A 59 -8.70 -11.94 13.22
C ASN A 59 -8.67 -13.38 13.74
N VAL A 60 -7.65 -14.15 13.34
CA VAL A 60 -7.45 -15.52 13.81
C VAL A 60 -6.98 -15.55 15.26
N CYS A 61 -5.94 -14.79 15.62
CA CYS A 61 -5.40 -14.73 16.98
C CYS A 61 -6.47 -14.33 18.01
N PHE A 62 -7.27 -13.31 17.71
CA PHE A 62 -8.26 -12.76 18.63
C PHE A 62 -9.69 -13.28 18.41
N ASN A 63 -9.89 -14.19 17.44
CA ASN A 63 -11.20 -14.72 17.06
C ASN A 63 -12.26 -13.61 16.88
N THR A 64 -11.93 -12.56 16.12
CA THR A 64 -12.78 -11.35 15.98
C THR A 64 -14.07 -11.62 15.21
N GLY A 65 -14.17 -12.76 14.51
CA GLY A 65 -15.31 -13.13 13.68
C GLY A 65 -15.44 -12.34 12.37
N LYS A 66 -14.44 -11.51 12.02
CA LYS A 66 -14.40 -10.83 10.72
C LYS A 66 -14.23 -11.84 9.57
N PRO A 67 -14.78 -11.55 8.38
CA PRO A 67 -14.60 -12.42 7.21
C PRO A 67 -13.14 -12.44 6.78
N TRP A 68 -12.72 -13.58 6.24
CA TRP A 68 -11.39 -13.76 5.65
C TRP A 68 -11.20 -12.88 4.41
N ASP A 69 -10.05 -12.22 4.31
CA ASP A 69 -9.70 -11.40 3.16
C ASP A 69 -8.71 -12.12 2.23
N GLU A 70 -9.21 -12.56 1.08
CA GLU A 70 -8.45 -13.29 0.06
C GLU A 70 -7.31 -12.47 -0.59
N ARG A 71 -7.27 -11.15 -0.34
CA ARG A 71 -6.17 -10.28 -0.79
C ARG A 71 -4.87 -10.58 -0.03
N GLY A 72 -4.93 -11.15 1.18
CA GLY A 72 -3.76 -11.63 1.90
C GLY A 72 -2.95 -12.65 1.08
N SER A 73 -1.63 -12.58 1.17
CA SER A 73 -0.66 -13.38 0.45
C SER A 73 -0.63 -14.84 0.92
N TYR A 74 -0.97 -15.07 2.19
CA TYR A 74 -0.93 -16.40 2.82
C TYR A 74 -2.31 -17.05 2.81
N SER A 75 -2.33 -18.38 2.74
CA SER A 75 -3.59 -19.12 2.81
C SER A 75 -4.20 -19.06 4.21
N MET A 76 -5.50 -19.33 4.28
CA MET A 76 -6.20 -19.48 5.57
C MET A 76 -5.51 -20.52 6.45
N GLU A 77 -5.11 -21.66 5.88
CA GLU A 77 -4.41 -22.73 6.61
C GLU A 77 -3.07 -22.25 7.17
N GLN A 78 -2.27 -21.53 6.37
CA GLN A 78 -0.96 -21.01 6.80
C GLN A 78 -1.09 -20.04 7.98
N ILE A 79 -2.06 -19.12 7.94
CA ILE A 79 -2.28 -18.16 9.04
C ILE A 79 -2.82 -18.86 10.30
N HIS A 80 -3.69 -19.87 10.16
CA HIS A 80 -4.15 -20.67 11.31
C HIS A 80 -3.02 -21.50 11.94
N GLN A 81 -2.15 -22.09 11.12
CA GLN A 81 -0.94 -22.79 11.58
C GLN A 81 -0.02 -21.84 12.34
N LEU A 82 0.18 -20.64 11.79
CA LEU A 82 1.03 -19.62 12.40
C LEU A 82 0.48 -19.14 13.74
N ALA A 83 -0.84 -18.96 13.87
CA ALA A 83 -1.47 -18.49 15.10
C ALA A 83 -1.57 -19.57 16.20
N ASP A 84 -1.59 -20.86 15.85
CA ASP A 84 -1.68 -21.95 16.84
C ASP A 84 -0.32 -22.23 17.50
N LYS A 85 -0.26 -22.15 18.84
CA LYS A 85 0.99 -22.29 19.62
C LYS A 85 1.76 -23.59 19.32
N LYS A 86 1.06 -24.72 19.14
CA LYS A 86 1.72 -26.01 18.91
C LYS A 86 2.22 -26.14 17.48
N GLN A 87 1.47 -25.64 16.51
CA GLN A 87 1.85 -25.68 15.10
C GLN A 87 2.98 -24.69 14.81
N PHE A 88 2.95 -23.50 15.44
CA PHE A 88 4.00 -22.49 15.36
C PHE A 88 5.40 -23.02 15.72
N GLU A 89 5.50 -23.89 16.74
CA GLU A 89 6.77 -24.49 17.18
C GLU A 89 7.39 -25.45 16.16
N ILE A 90 6.58 -26.07 15.29
CA ILE A 90 7.02 -27.13 14.37
C ILE A 90 6.98 -26.74 12.89
N MET A 91 6.27 -25.67 12.54
CA MET A 91 6.14 -25.23 11.15
C MET A 91 7.41 -24.57 10.63
N ASP A 92 7.65 -24.68 9.32
CA ASP A 92 8.64 -23.83 8.65
C ASP A 92 8.09 -22.41 8.51
N ARG A 93 8.82 -21.45 9.07
CA ARG A 93 8.43 -20.03 9.12
C ARG A 93 9.22 -19.17 8.13
N SER A 94 10.09 -19.79 7.32
CA SER A 94 11.03 -19.10 6.41
C SER A 94 10.33 -18.27 5.32
N GLU A 95 9.09 -18.63 4.98
CA GLU A 95 8.27 -17.92 3.99
C GLU A 95 7.57 -16.66 4.56
N PHE A 96 7.47 -16.52 5.89
CA PHE A 96 6.85 -15.38 6.53
C PHE A 96 7.86 -14.27 6.82
N PRO A 97 7.45 -13.00 6.87
CA PRO A 97 8.29 -11.93 7.39
C PRO A 97 8.66 -12.23 8.84
N LEU A 98 9.91 -11.96 9.23
CA LEU A 98 10.39 -12.25 10.59
C LEU A 98 9.45 -11.70 11.68
N TYR A 99 8.94 -10.48 11.48
CA TYR A 99 8.06 -9.83 12.45
C TYR A 99 6.69 -10.52 12.64
N PHE A 100 6.27 -11.40 11.74
CA PHE A 100 5.09 -12.26 11.99
C PHE A 100 5.38 -13.25 13.12
N SER A 101 6.60 -13.82 13.12
CA SER A 101 7.01 -14.73 14.19
C SER A 101 7.19 -14.00 15.51
N GLU A 102 7.81 -12.80 15.48
CA GLU A 102 7.97 -11.95 16.66
C GLU A 102 6.60 -11.57 17.26
N PHE A 103 5.61 -11.23 16.41
CA PHE A 103 4.26 -10.95 16.87
C PHE A 103 3.60 -12.17 17.54
N ILE A 104 3.74 -13.36 16.97
CA ILE A 104 3.14 -14.58 17.54
C ILE A 104 3.81 -15.01 18.84
N GLU A 105 5.13 -14.84 18.94
CA GLU A 105 5.86 -15.05 20.19
C GLU A 105 5.34 -14.11 21.28
N LEU A 106 5.17 -12.82 20.95
CA LEU A 106 4.60 -11.82 21.85
C LEU A 106 3.13 -12.12 22.21
N PHE A 107 2.34 -12.61 21.26
CA PHE A 107 0.92 -12.95 21.47
C PHE A 107 0.72 -14.16 22.40
N HIS A 108 1.63 -15.14 22.37
CA HIS A 108 1.57 -16.34 23.22
C HIS A 108 2.36 -16.21 24.53
N ASP A 109 2.98 -15.05 24.77
CA ASP A 109 3.64 -14.73 26.03
C ASP A 109 2.59 -14.44 27.11
N GLU A 110 2.68 -15.15 28.23
CA GLU A 110 1.72 -15.02 29.34
C GLU A 110 1.96 -13.74 30.17
N GLU A 111 3.13 -13.11 30.03
CA GLU A 111 3.48 -11.87 30.73
C GLU A 111 2.99 -10.60 30.01
N GLU A 112 2.59 -10.72 28.75
CA GLU A 112 2.22 -9.60 27.88
C GLU A 112 0.69 -9.53 27.65
N ASP A 113 0.10 -8.34 27.83
CA ASP A 113 -1.33 -8.11 27.57
C ASP A 113 -1.52 -7.52 26.17
N ILE A 114 -1.47 -8.38 25.16
CA ILE A 114 -1.67 -7.97 23.76
C ILE A 114 -3.16 -7.89 23.44
N THR A 115 -3.57 -6.73 22.93
CA THR A 115 -4.91 -6.47 22.40
C THR A 115 -4.87 -6.43 20.88
N VAL A 116 -6.04 -6.48 20.23
CA VAL A 116 -6.15 -6.24 18.78
C VAL A 116 -5.50 -4.91 18.38
N SER A 117 -5.63 -3.88 19.21
CA SER A 117 -5.08 -2.54 18.95
C SER A 117 -3.56 -2.52 19.04
N THR A 118 -2.98 -3.08 20.10
CA THR A 118 -1.52 -3.10 20.29
C THR A 118 -0.85 -4.05 19.28
N GLY A 119 -1.49 -5.18 18.94
CA GLY A 119 -1.05 -6.07 17.88
C GLY A 119 -1.09 -5.43 16.48
N SER A 120 -2.17 -4.71 16.16
CA SER A 120 -2.27 -3.94 14.90
C SER A 120 -1.18 -2.87 14.81
N HIS A 121 -0.92 -2.15 15.91
CA HIS A 121 0.17 -1.18 15.96
C HIS A 121 1.54 -1.83 15.75
N PHE A 122 1.82 -2.97 16.41
CA PHE A 122 3.06 -3.73 16.24
C PHE A 122 3.26 -4.13 14.76
N LEU A 123 2.27 -4.81 14.16
CA LEU A 123 2.38 -5.29 12.78
C LEU A 123 2.55 -4.13 11.78
N THR A 124 1.83 -3.03 11.98
CA THR A 124 1.93 -1.82 11.15
C THR A 124 3.31 -1.17 11.28
N LYS A 125 3.84 -1.06 12.49
CA LYS A 125 5.18 -0.53 12.76
C LYS A 125 6.26 -1.38 12.10
N SER A 126 6.24 -2.69 12.34
CA SER A 126 7.24 -3.61 11.78
C SER A 126 7.18 -3.67 10.25
N TRP A 127 5.99 -3.53 9.67
CA TRP A 127 5.83 -3.40 8.22
C TRP A 127 6.47 -2.12 7.68
N HIS A 128 6.24 -0.97 8.31
CA HIS A 128 6.89 0.28 7.89
C HIS A 128 8.42 0.23 8.06
N GLU A 129 8.93 -0.38 9.14
CA GLU A 129 10.36 -0.60 9.33
C GLU A 129 10.95 -1.46 8.19
N MET A 130 10.27 -2.55 7.82
CA MET A 130 10.65 -3.38 6.68
C MET A 130 10.65 -2.61 5.35
N LEU A 131 9.63 -1.78 5.08
CA LEU A 131 9.58 -0.94 3.88
C LEU A 131 10.73 0.07 3.86
N SER A 132 11.03 0.71 4.99
CA SER A 132 12.10 1.70 5.11
C SER A 132 13.50 1.11 4.91
N GLY A 133 13.70 -0.15 5.33
CA GLY A 133 14.95 -0.89 5.14
C GLY A 133 15.09 -1.57 3.78
N HIS A 134 14.07 -1.50 2.91
CA HIS A 134 14.09 -2.16 1.62
C HIS A 134 15.11 -1.52 0.66
N SER A 135 15.76 -2.32 -0.18
CA SER A 135 16.82 -1.85 -1.09
C SER A 135 16.29 -0.99 -2.24
N ASN A 136 15.06 -1.26 -2.69
CA ASN A 136 14.38 -0.48 -3.73
C ASN A 136 13.92 0.90 -3.21
N GLU A 137 14.30 1.96 -3.91
CA GLU A 137 14.00 3.35 -3.53
C GLU A 137 12.51 3.68 -3.59
N PHE A 138 11.82 3.26 -4.66
CA PHE A 138 10.39 3.51 -4.82
C PHE A 138 9.57 2.84 -3.69
N VAL A 139 9.97 1.65 -3.23
CA VAL A 139 9.36 1.00 -2.06
C VAL A 139 9.50 1.85 -0.79
N ARG A 140 10.70 2.41 -0.54
CA ARG A 140 10.95 3.30 0.59
C ARG A 140 10.13 4.57 0.50
N GLU A 141 10.04 5.19 -0.69
CA GLU A 141 9.25 6.39 -0.92
C GLU A 141 7.75 6.17 -0.66
N VAL A 142 7.17 5.09 -1.21
CA VAL A 142 5.76 4.75 -0.96
C VAL A 142 5.53 4.44 0.53
N GLY A 143 6.47 3.73 1.17
CA GLY A 143 6.43 3.44 2.60
C GLY A 143 6.45 4.71 3.45
N ALA A 144 7.33 5.66 3.13
CA ALA A 144 7.45 6.95 3.80
C ALA A 144 6.20 7.82 3.60
N TYR A 145 5.67 7.89 2.37
CA TYR A 145 4.41 8.59 2.09
C TYR A 145 3.28 8.05 2.97
N LYS A 146 3.09 6.73 2.99
CA LYS A 146 2.01 6.09 3.78
C LYS A 146 2.19 6.33 5.28
N LEU A 147 3.42 6.23 5.77
CA LEU A 147 3.75 6.48 7.17
C LEU A 147 3.42 7.93 7.55
N ASN A 148 3.87 8.89 6.74
CA ASN A 148 3.68 10.32 7.00
C ASN A 148 2.19 10.67 7.00
N ILE A 149 1.43 10.25 5.99
CA ILE A 149 -0.03 10.48 5.95
C ILE A 149 -0.71 9.85 7.17
N GLY A 150 -0.38 8.60 7.50
CA GLY A 150 -0.95 7.91 8.67
C GLY A 150 -0.67 8.66 9.97
N ASN A 151 0.59 9.00 10.22
CA ASN A 151 1.02 9.74 11.42
C ASN A 151 0.38 11.13 11.50
N ILE A 152 0.30 11.87 10.39
CA ILE A 152 -0.36 13.19 10.34
C ILE A 152 -1.85 13.04 10.70
N MET A 153 -2.54 12.05 10.13
CA MET A 153 -3.96 11.81 10.42
C MET A 153 -4.17 11.42 11.89
N VAL A 154 -3.29 10.60 12.47
CA VAL A 154 -3.30 10.25 13.90
C VAL A 154 -3.11 11.50 14.76
N ALA A 155 -2.11 12.34 14.45
CA ALA A 155 -1.83 13.56 15.18
C ALA A 155 -2.97 14.59 15.10
N LEU A 156 -3.56 14.78 13.91
CA LEU A 156 -4.70 15.66 13.69
C LEU A 156 -5.96 15.17 14.42
N ASN A 157 -6.24 13.86 14.40
CA ASN A 157 -7.32 13.27 15.19
C ASN A 157 -7.09 13.44 16.69
N GLY A 158 -5.86 13.21 17.17
CA GLY A 158 -5.47 13.43 18.57
C GLY A 158 -5.78 14.87 19.01
N ARG A 159 -5.41 15.87 18.20
CA ARG A 159 -5.75 17.28 18.46
C ARG A 159 -7.25 17.56 18.42
N LYS A 160 -7.95 17.07 17.40
CA LYS A 160 -9.40 17.33 17.21
C LYS A 160 -10.24 16.76 18.34
N PHE A 161 -9.88 15.59 18.85
CA PHE A 161 -10.64 14.86 19.87
C PHE A 161 -10.01 14.92 21.27
N ASN A 162 -8.89 15.63 21.43
CA ASN A 162 -8.14 15.75 22.68
C ASN A 162 -7.73 14.37 23.26
N ILE A 163 -7.23 13.50 22.38
CA ILE A 163 -6.76 12.15 22.69
C ILE A 163 -5.22 12.15 22.62
N PRO A 164 -4.51 11.62 23.63
CA PRO A 164 -3.06 11.41 23.54
C PRO A 164 -2.76 10.33 22.51
N VAL A 165 -1.81 10.62 21.62
CA VAL A 165 -1.48 9.78 20.45
C VAL A 165 0.02 9.57 20.28
N GLU A 166 0.82 10.05 21.21
CA GLU A 166 2.29 10.04 21.16
C GLU A 166 2.85 8.63 21.00
N ASP A 167 2.23 7.66 21.68
CA ASP A 167 2.55 6.23 21.65
C ASP A 167 1.98 5.52 20.41
N SER A 168 1.00 6.12 19.74
CA SER A 168 0.39 5.59 18.51
C SER A 168 1.16 5.99 17.25
N LEU A 169 2.02 7.01 17.33
CA LEU A 169 2.83 7.50 16.21
C LEU A 169 4.01 6.55 15.94
N ILE A 170 4.13 6.11 14.69
CA ILE A 170 5.13 5.13 14.25
C ILE A 170 6.36 5.87 13.74
N GLY A 171 7.55 5.42 14.16
CA GLY A 171 8.83 5.97 13.70
C GLY A 171 9.50 6.93 14.70
N SER A 172 10.74 7.30 14.34
CA SER A 172 11.68 8.07 15.16
C SER A 172 12.39 9.16 14.38
N ASP A 173 11.86 9.54 13.22
CA ASP A 173 12.40 10.60 12.38
C ASP A 173 11.96 12.00 12.83
N GLU A 174 12.51 13.03 12.16
CA GLU A 174 12.20 14.44 12.44
C GLU A 174 10.70 14.74 12.30
N VAL A 175 10.05 14.14 11.29
CA VAL A 175 8.61 14.26 11.07
C VAL A 175 7.83 13.77 12.28
N THR A 176 8.09 12.55 12.74
CA THR A 176 7.39 11.95 13.88
C THR A 176 7.67 12.71 15.18
N HIS A 177 8.89 13.23 15.35
CA HIS A 177 9.22 14.09 16.48
C HIS A 177 8.44 15.41 16.49
N ALA A 178 8.28 16.06 15.32
CA ALA A 178 7.50 17.27 15.20
C ALA A 178 6.01 17.01 15.51
N LEU A 179 5.45 15.90 15.02
CA LEU A 179 4.06 15.50 15.28
C LEU A 179 3.77 15.30 16.77
N ARG A 180 4.73 14.76 17.54
CA ARG A 180 4.60 14.57 19.00
C ARG A 180 4.62 15.88 19.80
N LYS A 181 5.42 16.87 19.39
CA LYS A 181 5.75 18.03 20.23
C LYS A 181 5.14 19.35 19.77
N SER A 182 4.95 19.50 18.47
CA SER A 182 4.58 20.79 17.89
C SER A 182 3.14 21.15 18.22
N ARG A 183 2.90 22.45 18.39
CA ARG A 183 1.58 23.05 18.60
C ARG A 183 1.10 23.86 17.40
N SER A 184 1.95 24.09 16.39
CA SER A 184 1.53 24.80 15.19
C SER A 184 0.56 23.95 14.38
N ARG A 185 -0.31 24.59 13.59
CA ARG A 185 -1.32 23.91 12.77
C ARG A 185 -0.68 22.86 11.85
N ASP A 186 0.40 23.23 11.19
CA ASP A 186 1.21 22.42 10.27
C ASP A 186 2.28 21.55 10.96
N PHE A 187 2.30 21.53 12.29
CA PHE A 187 3.35 20.90 13.10
C PHE A 187 4.77 21.46 12.87
N GLY A 188 4.95 22.50 12.06
CA GLY A 188 6.23 23.06 11.69
C GLY A 188 6.91 22.26 10.57
N LEU A 189 6.14 21.45 9.85
CA LEU A 189 6.62 20.50 8.84
C LEU A 189 6.58 21.04 7.41
N SER A 190 6.41 22.35 7.24
CA SER A 190 6.35 22.98 5.91
C SER A 190 7.64 22.79 5.09
N ALA A 191 8.78 22.49 5.72
CA ALA A 191 10.05 22.25 5.03
C ALA A 191 10.23 20.77 4.62
N GLU A 192 9.76 19.84 5.46
CA GLU A 192 9.90 18.40 5.30
C GLU A 192 8.77 17.80 4.45
N ILE A 193 7.57 18.40 4.52
CA ILE A 193 6.36 17.96 3.83
C ILE A 193 5.75 19.18 3.11
N SER A 194 6.13 19.35 1.85
CA SER A 194 5.79 20.54 1.05
C SER A 194 4.28 20.77 0.88
N ASP A 195 3.48 19.72 0.97
CA ASP A 195 2.02 19.70 0.80
C ASP A 195 1.25 19.57 2.13
N ILE A 196 1.89 19.79 3.28
CA ILE A 196 1.26 19.63 4.61
C ILE A 196 -0.03 20.44 4.78
N GLU A 197 -0.09 21.67 4.24
CA GLU A 197 -1.29 22.50 4.27
C GLU A 197 -2.44 21.89 3.43
N GLU A 198 -2.12 21.25 2.30
CA GLU A 198 -3.11 20.51 1.50
C GLU A 198 -3.64 19.31 2.29
N ILE A 199 -2.75 18.56 2.96
CA ILE A 199 -3.11 17.43 3.81
C ILE A 199 -4.05 17.85 4.96
N ILE A 200 -3.77 18.98 5.60
CA ILE A 200 -4.61 19.52 6.68
C ILE A 200 -5.98 19.97 6.14
N GLN A 201 -6.02 20.62 4.98
CA GLN A 201 -7.28 20.98 4.34
C GLN A 201 -8.13 19.76 4.01
N MET A 202 -7.51 18.66 3.54
CA MET A 202 -8.21 17.39 3.34
C MET A 202 -8.82 16.88 4.65
N PHE A 203 -8.07 16.91 5.75
CA PHE A 203 -8.57 16.49 7.07
C PHE A 203 -9.73 17.36 7.58
N GLU A 204 -9.81 18.63 7.19
CA GLU A 204 -10.89 19.53 7.61
C GLU A 204 -12.23 19.24 6.91
N ILE A 205 -12.24 18.48 5.80
CA ILE A 205 -13.45 18.09 5.07
C ILE A 205 -14.38 17.29 5.98
N HIS A 206 -15.60 17.79 6.22
CA HIS A 206 -16.55 17.17 7.14
C HIS A 206 -17.10 15.83 6.66
N ASP A 207 -17.38 15.69 5.36
CA ASP A 207 -17.81 14.43 4.77
C ASP A 207 -16.63 13.45 4.75
N ILE A 208 -16.77 12.34 5.47
CA ILE A 208 -15.74 11.31 5.60
C ILE A 208 -15.46 10.64 4.26
N LEU A 209 -16.48 10.39 3.43
CA LEU A 209 -16.28 9.79 2.12
C LEU A 209 -15.55 10.76 1.18
N GLU A 210 -15.90 12.04 1.19
CA GLU A 210 -15.17 13.04 0.40
C GLU A 210 -13.72 13.18 0.86
N ARG A 211 -13.49 13.18 2.18
CA ARG A 211 -12.15 13.21 2.77
C ARG A 211 -11.30 12.03 2.31
N GLU A 212 -11.80 10.80 2.46
CA GLU A 212 -11.10 9.59 2.01
C GLU A 212 -10.82 9.64 0.50
N LEU A 213 -11.75 10.15 -0.30
CA LEU A 213 -11.58 10.30 -1.75
C LEU A 213 -10.45 11.28 -2.08
N ARG A 214 -10.33 12.37 -1.34
CA ARG A 214 -9.24 13.35 -1.52
C ARG A 214 -7.89 12.76 -1.14
N ILE A 215 -7.81 12.04 -0.02
CA ILE A 215 -6.59 11.35 0.41
C ILE A 215 -6.14 10.31 -0.63
N ASP A 216 -7.08 9.54 -1.20
CA ASP A 216 -6.77 8.58 -2.25
C ASP A 216 -6.29 9.24 -3.55
N ASN A 217 -6.90 10.36 -3.95
CA ASN A 217 -6.44 11.12 -5.11
C ASN A 217 -5.06 11.74 -4.88
N HIS A 218 -4.77 12.18 -3.65
CA HIS A 218 -3.45 12.65 -3.27
C HIS A 218 -2.41 11.53 -3.39
N PHE A 219 -2.75 10.33 -2.90
CA PHE A 219 -1.87 9.17 -3.04
C PHE A 219 -1.69 8.76 -4.50
N TRP A 220 -2.76 8.82 -5.31
CA TRP A 220 -2.70 8.56 -6.74
C TRP A 220 -1.72 9.51 -7.46
N LYS A 221 -1.79 10.80 -7.16
CA LYS A 221 -0.89 11.83 -7.69
C LYS A 221 0.56 11.57 -7.28
N PHE A 222 0.79 11.24 -6.01
CA PHE A 222 2.10 10.84 -5.53
C PHE A 222 2.65 9.63 -6.33
N LEU A 223 1.83 8.60 -6.57
CA LEU A 223 2.24 7.43 -7.36
C LEU A 223 2.57 7.81 -8.82
N ASP A 224 1.86 8.76 -9.42
CA ASP A 224 2.18 9.27 -10.76
C ASP A 224 3.55 9.97 -10.80
N GLU A 225 3.81 10.84 -9.83
CA GLU A 225 5.06 11.60 -9.74
C GLU A 225 6.25 10.70 -9.42
N ALA A 226 6.13 9.84 -8.39
CA ALA A 226 7.19 8.92 -7.98
C ALA A 226 7.48 7.84 -9.04
N SER A 227 6.50 7.49 -9.87
CA SER A 227 6.69 6.54 -10.99
C SER A 227 6.89 7.20 -12.34
N PHE A 228 7.06 8.53 -12.40
CA PHE A 228 7.12 9.27 -13.67
C PHE A 228 8.24 8.80 -14.60
N PHE A 229 9.43 8.56 -14.05
CA PHE A 229 10.59 8.08 -14.80
C PHE A 229 10.63 6.55 -14.94
N ASN A 230 9.65 5.84 -14.39
CA ASN A 230 9.53 4.39 -14.46
C ASN A 230 8.58 4.01 -15.62
N TYR A 231 9.15 3.46 -16.69
CA TYR A 231 8.37 3.12 -17.89
C TYR A 231 7.97 1.65 -17.92
N PHE A 232 8.96 0.76 -17.88
CA PHE A 232 8.75 -0.69 -18.03
C PHE A 232 9.27 -1.47 -16.83
N THR A 233 9.38 -0.86 -15.65
CA THR A 233 10.05 -1.48 -14.51
C THR A 233 9.06 -2.07 -13.49
N ALA A 234 9.57 -2.81 -12.50
CA ALA A 234 8.75 -3.35 -11.42
C ALA A 234 8.05 -2.25 -10.60
N GLU A 235 8.67 -1.08 -10.47
CA GLU A 235 8.10 0.10 -9.81
C GLU A 235 6.86 0.61 -10.54
N LYS A 236 6.87 0.59 -11.88
CA LYS A 236 5.68 0.97 -12.66
C LYS A 236 4.54 -0.01 -12.44
N VAL A 237 4.84 -1.29 -12.38
CA VAL A 237 3.86 -2.35 -12.08
C VAL A 237 3.33 -2.19 -10.66
N LEU A 238 4.19 -1.90 -9.67
CA LEU A 238 3.80 -1.65 -8.29
C LEU A 238 2.88 -0.42 -8.18
N ALA A 239 3.21 0.68 -8.85
CA ALA A 239 2.35 1.86 -8.89
C ALA A 239 0.96 1.52 -9.44
N PHE A 240 0.89 0.71 -10.49
CA PHE A 240 -0.37 0.21 -11.04
C PHE A 240 -1.14 -0.66 -10.04
N VAL A 241 -0.48 -1.60 -9.36
CA VAL A 241 -1.09 -2.44 -8.31
C VAL A 241 -1.72 -1.58 -7.21
N LEU A 242 -1.00 -0.58 -6.72
CA LEU A 242 -1.49 0.32 -5.66
C LEU A 242 -2.70 1.15 -6.12
N LYS A 243 -2.73 1.56 -7.39
CA LYS A 243 -3.91 2.24 -7.98
C LYS A 243 -5.10 1.30 -8.13
N VAL A 244 -4.88 0.02 -8.46
CA VAL A 244 -5.95 -1.00 -8.46
C VAL A 244 -6.53 -1.15 -7.05
N PHE A 245 -5.72 -1.12 -5.99
CA PHE A 245 -6.23 -1.17 -4.62
C PHE A 245 -7.20 -0.03 -4.30
N ILE A 246 -6.86 1.19 -4.74
CA ILE A 246 -7.71 2.37 -4.59
C ILE A 246 -9.02 2.17 -5.37
N ALA A 247 -8.94 1.81 -6.65
CA ALA A 247 -10.12 1.64 -7.49
C ALA A 247 -11.04 0.51 -6.99
N GLU A 248 -10.49 -0.62 -6.54
CA GLU A 248 -11.27 -1.72 -5.97
C GLU A 248 -11.96 -1.30 -4.66
N ARG A 249 -11.25 -0.56 -3.78
CA ARG A 249 -11.82 -0.01 -2.54
C ARG A 249 -13.02 0.88 -2.85
N TRP A 250 -12.87 1.79 -3.81
CA TRP A 250 -13.98 2.66 -4.22
C TRP A 250 -15.09 1.91 -4.91
N HIS A 251 -14.82 0.89 -5.71
CA HIS A 251 -15.88 0.10 -6.33
C HIS A 251 -16.77 -0.61 -5.31
N LYS A 252 -16.20 -1.05 -4.18
CA LYS A 252 -16.95 -1.65 -3.06
C LYS A 252 -17.78 -0.62 -2.27
N LEU A 253 -17.34 0.64 -2.22
CA LEU A 253 -18.00 1.71 -1.47
C LEU A 253 -19.04 2.48 -2.31
N ASP A 254 -18.69 2.77 -3.55
CA ASP A 254 -19.45 3.54 -4.55
C ASP A 254 -19.06 3.03 -5.94
N THR A 255 -19.90 2.16 -6.50
CA THR A 255 -19.68 1.50 -7.79
C THR A 255 -19.36 2.47 -8.92
N GLU A 256 -20.02 3.64 -8.95
CA GLU A 256 -19.84 4.63 -10.02
C GLU A 256 -18.48 5.30 -9.90
N LYS A 257 -18.09 5.76 -8.69
CA LYS A 257 -16.76 6.35 -8.47
C LYS A 257 -15.64 5.34 -8.71
N GLY A 258 -15.79 4.11 -8.25
CA GLY A 258 -14.83 3.04 -8.52
C GLY A 258 -14.65 2.79 -10.01
N GLN A 259 -15.76 2.79 -10.78
CA GLN A 259 -15.70 2.65 -12.23
C GLN A 259 -15.01 3.84 -12.90
N GLN A 260 -15.26 5.08 -12.46
CA GLN A 260 -14.58 6.27 -12.97
C GLN A 260 -13.07 6.22 -12.73
N MET A 261 -12.65 5.82 -11.51
CA MET A 261 -11.23 5.63 -11.19
C MET A 261 -10.58 4.54 -12.05
N PHE A 262 -11.30 3.45 -12.29
CA PHE A 262 -10.82 2.37 -13.13
C PHE A 262 -10.66 2.81 -14.60
N VAL A 263 -11.63 3.55 -15.15
CA VAL A 263 -11.53 4.12 -16.50
C VAL A 263 -10.35 5.09 -16.60
N ARG A 264 -10.15 5.93 -15.58
CA ARG A 264 -8.99 6.82 -15.50
C ARG A 264 -7.68 6.04 -15.50
N LEU A 265 -7.58 4.97 -14.71
CA LEU A 265 -6.41 4.11 -14.65
C LEU A 265 -6.03 3.54 -16.02
N LEU A 266 -7.02 3.05 -16.77
CA LEU A 266 -6.80 2.52 -18.11
C LEU A 266 -6.38 3.60 -19.11
N ALA A 267 -7.00 4.77 -19.04
CA ALA A 267 -6.64 5.90 -19.90
C ALA A 267 -5.21 6.39 -19.64
N GLU A 268 -4.77 6.44 -18.38
CA GLU A 268 -3.39 6.78 -18.00
C GLU A 268 -2.38 5.75 -18.52
N LEU A 269 -2.72 4.46 -18.50
CA LEU A 269 -1.88 3.45 -19.12
C LEU A 269 -1.79 3.67 -20.62
N GLN A 270 -2.92 3.85 -21.32
CA GLN A 270 -2.98 4.04 -22.77
C GLN A 270 -2.26 5.31 -23.25
N SER A 271 -2.33 6.42 -22.50
CA SER A 271 -1.70 7.69 -22.89
C SER A 271 -0.18 7.71 -22.74
N ASN A 272 0.36 6.93 -21.80
CA ASN A 272 1.80 6.75 -21.63
C ASN A 272 2.46 5.96 -22.79
N PHE A 273 1.68 5.44 -23.74
CA PHE A 273 2.15 4.76 -24.96
C PHE A 273 2.41 5.67 -26.17
N VAL A 274 2.30 6.99 -26.04
CA VAL A 274 2.70 7.86 -27.15
C VAL A 274 4.22 7.83 -27.26
N ILE A 275 4.71 7.01 -28.18
CA ILE A 275 6.10 7.02 -28.63
C ILE A 275 6.44 8.48 -28.97
N PRO A 276 7.45 9.09 -28.31
CA PRO A 276 7.86 10.45 -28.62
C PRO A 276 8.14 10.57 -30.13
N GLU A 277 7.67 11.64 -30.78
CA GLU A 277 7.84 11.85 -32.23
C GLU A 277 9.32 11.78 -32.67
N GLU A 278 10.25 11.98 -31.73
CA GLU A 278 11.69 11.81 -31.90
C GLU A 278 12.10 10.39 -32.33
N PHE A 279 11.31 9.37 -32.00
CA PHE A 279 11.50 7.98 -32.46
C PHE A 279 10.69 7.65 -33.72
N ALA A 280 9.82 8.55 -34.19
CA ALA A 280 8.95 8.33 -35.35
C ALA A 280 9.60 8.66 -36.72
N THR A 281 10.87 9.06 -36.76
CA THR A 281 11.62 9.26 -38.02
C THR A 281 13.02 8.66 -37.88
N THR A 282 13.36 7.53 -38.50
CA THR A 282 13.68 7.45 -39.94
C THR A 282 13.83 5.99 -40.37
N TYR A 283 12.85 5.45 -41.09
CA TYR A 283 13.11 4.33 -42.02
C TYR A 283 12.49 4.64 -43.38
N GLY A 284 13.35 5.12 -44.28
CA GLY A 284 13.27 4.80 -45.70
C GLY A 284 12.34 5.64 -46.59
N LYS A 285 12.80 6.83 -46.98
CA LYS A 285 12.62 7.23 -48.39
C LYS A 285 13.40 6.22 -49.25
N ARG A 286 12.72 5.30 -49.93
CA ARG A 286 13.27 4.67 -51.14
C ARG A 286 12.74 5.44 -52.34
N LYS A 287 13.68 5.86 -53.19
CA LYS A 287 13.47 6.46 -54.51
C LYS A 287 12.63 5.55 -55.41
#